data_AF-A0A9W9JWS6-F1
#
_entry.id   AF-A0A9W9JWS6-F1
#
_cell.length_a   1.000
_cell.length_b   1.000
_cell.length_c   1.000
_cell.angle_alpha   90.00
_cell.angle_beta   90.00
_cell.angle_gamma   90.00
#
_symmetry.space_group_name_H-M   'P 1'
#
loop_
_entity.id
_entity.type
_entity.pdbx_description
1 polymer ?
#
loop_
_entity_poly.entity_id
_entity_poly.type
_entity_poly.pdbx_seq_one_letter_code
_entity_poly.pdbx_strand_id
1 'polypeptide(L)'
;MAEPLILQARSAYRALLRELPRRHLSSPSPLHQRLRQTFRTPQESSPTSSSSSYSASASASASASASSFPPESSSEAASSSPALSFSTPTTPADLTLRIQEAEQLAQYARAQRSYASLLERYNPGMSLDEEERIRLTARRVGFNLPKLYSDGVVDEEGNPKTES
;
A
#
# COMPACT_ATOMS: atom_id res chain seq x y z
N MET A 1 -2.33 25.11 -22.15
CA MET A 1 -1.37 24.80 -21.05
C MET A 1 -1.81 23.63 -20.17
N ALA A 2 -3.11 23.39 -19.91
CA ALA A 2 -3.55 22.29 -19.03
C ALA A 2 -3.48 20.88 -19.68
N GLU A 3 -3.70 20.76 -20.99
CA GLU A 3 -3.66 19.46 -21.70
C GLU A 3 -2.33 18.68 -21.60
N PRO A 4 -1.13 19.28 -21.79
CA PRO A 4 0.13 18.54 -21.71
C PRO A 4 0.37 17.99 -20.30
N LEU A 5 -0.04 18.71 -19.25
CA LEU A 5 0.07 18.25 -17.86
C LEU A 5 -0.81 17.02 -17.60
N ILE A 6 -2.02 16.98 -18.17
CA ILE A 6 -2.91 15.81 -18.05
C ILE A 6 -2.29 14.58 -18.71
N LEU A 7 -1.64 14.75 -19.87
CA LEU A 7 -0.96 13.65 -20.56
C LEU A 7 0.25 13.13 -19.76
N GLN A 8 1.05 14.03 -19.20
CA GLN A 8 2.19 13.69 -18.33
C GLN A 8 1.74 12.95 -17.07
N ALA A 9 0.70 13.45 -16.39
CA ALA A 9 0.12 12.80 -15.22
C ALA A 9 -0.37 11.37 -15.56
N ARG A 10 -1.03 11.20 -16.72
CA ARG A 10 -1.48 9.88 -17.21
C ARG A 10 -0.31 8.95 -17.51
N SER A 11 0.78 9.44 -18.10
CA SER A 11 1.96 8.59 -18.35
C SER A 11 2.67 8.21 -17.06
N ALA A 12 2.84 9.13 -16.11
CA ALA A 12 3.42 8.86 -14.79
C ALA A 12 2.58 7.84 -14.01
N TYR A 13 1.25 8.01 -14.00
CA TYR A 13 0.31 7.06 -13.40
C TYR A 13 0.43 5.65 -14.01
N ARG A 14 0.49 5.54 -15.33
CA ARG A 14 0.65 4.25 -16.01
C ARG A 14 2.02 3.63 -15.74
N ALA A 15 3.08 4.45 -15.60
CA ALA A 15 4.40 3.97 -15.22
C ALA A 15 4.35 3.32 -13.82
N LEU A 16 3.77 4.01 -12.82
CA LEU A 16 3.59 3.47 -11.47
C LEU A 16 2.80 2.16 -11.46
N LEU A 17 1.66 2.11 -12.16
CA LEU A 17 0.85 0.89 -12.25
C LEU A 17 1.55 -0.29 -12.92
N ARG A 18 2.56 -0.05 -13.77
CA ARG A 18 3.33 -1.13 -14.41
C ARG A 18 4.36 -1.75 -13.47
N GLU A 19 4.87 -0.99 -12.51
CA GLU A 19 5.84 -1.47 -11.53
C GLU A 19 5.18 -2.21 -10.36
N LEU A 20 3.88 -1.97 -10.11
CA LEU A 20 3.13 -2.75 -9.14
C LEU A 20 3.00 -4.22 -9.60
N PRO A 21 3.11 -5.19 -8.68
CA PRO A 21 2.85 -6.60 -8.97
C PRO A 21 1.51 -6.72 -9.70
N ARG A 22 1.54 -7.19 -10.95
CA ARG A 22 0.35 -7.21 -11.80
C ARG A 22 -0.70 -8.12 -11.17
N ARG A 23 -1.73 -7.51 -10.61
CA ARG A 23 -2.97 -8.18 -10.26
C ARG A 23 -3.63 -8.58 -11.58
N HIS A 24 -3.49 -9.85 -11.92
CA HIS A 24 -4.07 -10.48 -13.09
C HIS A 24 -5.58 -10.65 -12.87
N LEU A 25 -6.31 -9.54 -12.90
CA LEU A 25 -7.76 -9.55 -13.09
C LEU A 25 -8.02 -9.60 -14.59
N SER A 26 -7.77 -10.76 -15.20
CA SER A 26 -7.94 -10.97 -16.65
C SER A 26 -9.40 -10.80 -17.09
N SER A 27 -10.35 -10.91 -16.16
CA SER A 27 -11.76 -10.53 -16.34
C SER A 27 -12.16 -9.49 -15.29
N PRO A 28 -12.72 -8.32 -15.66
CA PRO A 28 -13.32 -7.41 -14.70
C PRO A 28 -14.47 -8.12 -13.98
N SER A 29 -14.60 -7.93 -12.67
CA SER A 29 -15.68 -8.57 -11.92
C SER A 29 -17.06 -8.16 -12.49
N PRO A 30 -18.09 -9.02 -12.42
CA PRO A 30 -19.44 -8.69 -12.88
C PRO A 30 -19.99 -7.40 -12.26
N LEU A 31 -19.64 -7.10 -11.01
CA LEU A 31 -19.95 -5.85 -10.33
C LEU A 31 -19.29 -4.64 -11.02
N HIS A 32 -17.99 -4.76 -11.36
CA HIS A 32 -17.26 -3.69 -12.05
C HIS A 32 -17.85 -3.40 -13.44
N GLN A 33 -18.37 -4.42 -14.12
CA GLN A 33 -19.11 -4.25 -15.38
C GLN A 33 -20.42 -3.48 -15.14
N ARG A 34 -21.19 -3.84 -14.10
CA ARG A 34 -22.45 -3.16 -13.74
C ARG A 34 -22.24 -1.69 -13.37
N LEU A 35 -21.22 -1.38 -12.55
CA LEU A 35 -20.89 0.01 -12.20
C LEU A 35 -20.45 0.81 -13.43
N ARG A 36 -19.65 0.22 -14.32
CA ARG A 36 -19.30 0.88 -15.58
C ARG A 36 -20.53 1.15 -16.44
N GLN A 37 -21.49 0.24 -16.49
CA GLN A 37 -22.74 0.45 -17.23
C GLN A 37 -23.55 1.60 -16.63
N THR A 38 -23.75 1.64 -15.31
CA THR A 38 -24.52 2.71 -14.65
C THR A 38 -23.92 4.10 -14.84
N PHE A 39 -22.58 4.21 -14.83
CA PHE A 39 -21.91 5.49 -15.06
C PHE A 39 -21.70 5.83 -16.54
N ARG A 40 -21.83 4.85 -17.44
CA ARG A 40 -21.70 5.05 -18.89
C ARG A 40 -23.04 5.34 -19.57
N THR A 41 -24.17 5.10 -18.89
CA THR A 41 -25.49 5.59 -19.29
C THR A 41 -25.69 7.00 -18.73
N PRO A 42 -25.36 8.07 -19.47
CA PRO A 42 -25.85 9.40 -19.12
C PRO A 42 -27.39 9.34 -19.16
N GLN A 43 -28.04 9.87 -18.13
CA GLN A 43 -29.47 10.14 -18.18
C GLN A 43 -29.74 11.06 -19.37
N GLU A 44 -30.25 10.48 -20.45
CA GLU A 44 -30.90 11.22 -21.52
C GLU A 44 -32.26 11.65 -20.99
N SER A 45 -32.38 12.95 -20.78
CA SER A 45 -33.56 13.65 -20.27
C SER A 45 -34.81 13.34 -21.09
N SER A 46 -35.79 12.69 -20.47
CA SER A 46 -37.21 12.85 -20.81
C SER A 46 -38.04 12.82 -19.52
N PRO A 47 -38.90 13.82 -19.26
CA PRO A 47 -39.70 13.92 -18.05
C PRO A 47 -41.02 13.14 -18.18
N THR A 48 -41.66 12.89 -17.03
CA THR A 48 -43.08 12.50 -16.83
C THR A 48 -43.32 11.02 -16.49
N SER A 49 -43.31 10.69 -15.18
CA SER A 49 -44.47 10.16 -14.44
C SER A 49 -44.04 9.39 -13.17
N SER A 50 -44.16 10.09 -12.05
CA SER A 50 -44.57 9.63 -10.70
C SER A 50 -44.80 8.13 -10.44
N SER A 51 -44.12 7.60 -9.41
CA SER A 51 -44.84 7.09 -8.22
C SER A 51 -43.94 7.12 -6.98
N SER A 52 -44.44 7.83 -5.98
CA SER A 52 -43.96 7.91 -4.61
C SER A 52 -44.46 6.72 -3.79
N SER A 53 -43.63 6.21 -2.87
CA SER A 53 -44.15 5.66 -1.61
C SER A 53 -43.17 5.92 -0.47
N TYR A 54 -43.54 6.94 0.29
CA TYR A 54 -43.19 7.26 1.66
C TYR A 54 -43.61 6.13 2.62
N SER A 55 -42.78 5.81 3.61
CA SER A 55 -43.25 5.24 4.88
C SER A 55 -42.52 5.91 6.03
N ALA A 56 -43.29 6.56 6.90
CA ALA A 56 -42.84 7.24 8.11
C ALA A 56 -42.99 6.33 9.34
N SER A 57 -42.09 6.51 10.32
CA SER A 57 -42.24 6.32 11.80
C SER A 57 -40.83 6.11 12.39
N ALA A 58 -40.40 6.62 13.54
CA ALA A 58 -41.01 7.43 14.60
C ALA A 58 -39.90 8.12 15.44
N SER A 59 -40.32 9.20 16.10
CA SER A 59 -39.83 9.84 17.33
C SER A 59 -38.71 9.20 18.17
N ALA A 60 -37.73 10.01 18.59
CA ALA A 60 -37.45 10.26 20.01
C ALA A 60 -36.47 11.44 20.21
N SER A 61 -36.93 12.41 20.98
CA SER A 61 -36.19 13.52 21.57
C SER A 61 -35.33 13.06 22.74
N ALA A 62 -34.06 13.47 22.79
CA ALA A 62 -33.34 13.62 24.05
C ALA A 62 -32.25 14.69 23.92
N SER A 63 -32.51 15.80 24.59
CA SER A 63 -31.59 16.87 24.96
C SER A 63 -30.47 16.38 25.89
N ALA A 64 -29.22 16.80 25.65
CA ALA A 64 -28.29 17.16 26.71
C ALA A 64 -27.02 17.86 26.15
N SER A 65 -26.85 19.11 26.56
CA SER A 65 -25.62 19.62 27.17
C SER A 65 -24.38 19.85 26.30
N ALA A 66 -24.27 21.10 25.85
CA ALA A 66 -23.15 22.02 26.08
C ALA A 66 -21.82 21.45 26.64
N SER A 67 -20.78 21.51 25.82
CA SER A 67 -19.40 21.91 26.19
C SER A 67 -18.64 22.22 24.88
N SER A 68 -18.73 23.42 24.32
CA SER A 68 -17.79 24.51 24.54
C SER A 68 -16.37 24.05 24.92
N PHE A 69 -15.56 23.71 23.93
CA PHE A 69 -14.10 23.77 24.03
C PHE A 69 -13.59 24.85 23.05
N PRO A 70 -13.05 25.97 23.56
CA PRO A 70 -12.42 27.01 22.74
C PRO A 70 -11.02 26.57 22.26
N PRO A 71 -10.43 27.30 21.28
CA PRO A 71 -9.28 26.87 20.52
C PRO A 71 -7.96 27.28 21.20
N GLU A 72 -7.01 26.36 21.27
CA GLU A 72 -5.62 26.71 21.57
C GLU A 72 -4.73 26.42 20.37
N SER A 73 -4.26 27.52 19.78
CA SER A 73 -3.07 27.59 18.95
C SER A 73 -1.88 27.01 19.72
N SER A 74 -1.29 25.95 19.17
CA SER A 74 0.12 25.63 19.37
C SER A 74 0.74 25.45 17.98
N SER A 75 1.31 26.55 17.52
CA SER A 75 2.34 26.60 16.50
C SER A 75 3.57 25.86 17.02
N GLU A 76 3.80 24.63 16.58
CA GLU A 76 5.10 23.98 16.80
C GLU A 76 5.40 22.92 15.74
N ALA A 77 6.51 23.16 15.03
CA ALA A 77 7.36 22.19 14.36
C ALA A 77 6.73 21.25 13.30
N ALA A 78 6.85 21.65 12.02
CA ALA A 78 7.06 20.69 10.93
C ALA A 78 8.31 21.11 10.14
N SER A 79 9.47 20.91 10.78
CA SER A 79 10.73 20.74 10.08
C SER A 79 10.63 19.54 9.13
N SER A 80 10.86 19.78 7.83
CA SER A 80 11.42 18.84 6.87
C SER A 80 11.00 17.36 7.04
N SER A 81 9.75 17.03 6.75
CA SER A 81 9.34 15.66 6.49
C SER A 81 8.19 15.68 5.49
N PRO A 82 8.34 15.08 4.28
CA PRO A 82 7.25 14.93 3.33
C PRO A 82 6.33 13.79 3.82
N ALA A 83 5.62 14.02 4.92
CA ALA A 83 4.55 13.15 5.34
C ALA A 83 3.42 13.30 4.31
N LEU A 84 3.19 12.22 3.57
CA LEU A 84 2.26 12.04 2.46
C LEU A 84 0.84 12.50 2.82
N SER A 85 0.57 13.79 2.68
CA SER A 85 -0.80 14.26 2.56
C SER A 85 -1.25 13.93 1.15
N PHE A 86 -2.11 12.91 1.04
CA PHE A 86 -2.85 12.52 -0.16
C PHE A 86 -3.87 13.61 -0.57
N SER A 87 -3.48 14.88 -0.45
CA SER A 87 -4.27 16.03 -0.82
C SER A 87 -4.31 16.17 -2.34
N THR A 88 -5.49 16.45 -2.87
CA THR A 88 -5.64 16.83 -4.27
C THR A 88 -5.03 18.22 -4.46
N PRO A 89 -3.96 18.39 -5.26
CA PRO A 89 -3.38 19.70 -5.51
C PRO A 89 -4.41 20.62 -6.17
N THR A 90 -4.69 21.76 -5.53
CA THR A 90 -5.64 22.76 -6.04
C THR A 90 -4.95 23.78 -6.95
N THR A 91 -3.64 24.00 -6.79
CA THR A 91 -2.88 24.97 -7.59
C THR A 91 -2.14 24.32 -8.77
N PRO A 92 -1.92 25.05 -9.89
CA PRO A 92 -1.22 24.50 -11.04
C PRO A 92 0.26 24.23 -10.78
N ALA A 93 0.90 24.95 -9.87
CA ALA A 93 2.29 24.69 -9.47
C ALA A 93 2.41 23.41 -8.62
N ASP A 94 1.43 23.15 -7.74
CA ASP A 94 1.43 21.90 -6.98
C ASP A 94 1.24 20.69 -7.90
N LEU A 95 0.43 20.82 -8.96
CA LEU A 95 0.23 19.76 -9.95
C LEU A 95 1.55 19.32 -10.61
N THR A 96 2.42 20.26 -10.96
CA THR A 96 3.70 19.92 -11.61
C THR A 96 4.65 19.23 -10.64
N LEU A 97 4.72 19.70 -9.39
CA LEU A 97 5.50 19.04 -8.33
C LEU A 97 5.01 17.61 -8.08
N ARG A 98 3.69 17.40 -8.04
CA ARG A 98 3.10 16.06 -7.90
C ARG A 98 3.41 15.13 -9.08
N ILE A 99 3.45 15.65 -10.29
CA ILE A 99 3.85 14.87 -11.48
C ILE A 99 5.31 14.46 -11.36
N GLN A 100 6.21 15.39 -11.00
CA GLN A 100 7.64 15.09 -10.81
C GLN A 100 7.88 14.06 -9.70
N GLU A 101 7.20 14.21 -8.56
CA GLU A 101 7.22 13.25 -7.47
C GLU A 101 6.77 11.86 -7.95
N ALA A 102 5.67 11.78 -8.70
CA ALA A 102 5.17 10.52 -9.25
C ALA A 102 6.16 9.86 -10.22
N GLU A 103 6.89 10.65 -11.01
CA GLU A 103 7.94 10.16 -11.91
C GLU A 103 9.15 9.61 -11.13
N GLN A 104 9.58 10.30 -10.08
CA GLN A 104 10.65 9.83 -9.18
C GLN A 104 10.27 8.51 -8.51
N LEU A 105 9.04 8.40 -8.02
CA LEU A 105 8.51 7.15 -7.44
C LEU A 105 8.45 6.02 -8.46
N ALA A 106 8.07 6.32 -9.71
CA ALA A 106 8.07 5.32 -10.76
C ALA A 106 9.49 4.79 -11.04
N GLN A 107 10.49 5.68 -11.08
CA GLN A 107 11.89 5.29 -11.23
C GLN A 107 12.39 4.44 -10.06
N TYR A 108 12.09 4.84 -8.83
CA TYR A 108 12.42 4.08 -7.63
C TYR A 108 11.80 2.68 -7.63
N ALA A 109 10.52 2.55 -8.01
CA ALA A 109 9.86 1.26 -8.11
C ALA A 109 10.52 0.33 -9.14
N ARG A 110 10.97 0.86 -10.30
CA ARG A 110 11.76 0.08 -11.26
C ARG A 110 13.06 -0.41 -10.64
N ALA A 111 13.77 0.50 -9.97
CA ALA A 111 15.05 0.22 -9.34
C ALA A 111 14.89 -0.88 -8.27
N GLN A 112 13.84 -0.81 -7.44
CA GLN A 112 13.56 -1.82 -6.43
C GLN A 112 13.36 -3.22 -7.04
N ARG A 113 12.69 -3.31 -8.19
CA ARG A 113 12.52 -4.58 -8.90
C ARG A 113 13.85 -5.13 -9.44
N SER A 114 14.70 -4.26 -10.00
CA SER A 114 16.05 -4.65 -10.43
C SER A 114 16.97 -5.03 -9.26
N TYR A 115 16.82 -4.37 -8.12
CA TYR A 115 17.57 -4.68 -6.91
C TYR A 115 17.18 -6.08 -6.39
N ALA A 116 15.89 -6.37 -6.31
CA ALA A 116 15.41 -7.69 -5.92
C ALA A 116 15.97 -8.80 -6.83
N SER A 117 15.96 -8.60 -8.16
CA SER A 117 16.51 -9.59 -9.09
C SER A 117 18.03 -9.75 -8.99
N LEU A 118 18.77 -8.68 -8.71
CA LEU A 118 20.20 -8.75 -8.45
C LEU A 118 20.48 -9.49 -7.15
N LEU A 119 19.71 -9.22 -6.09
CA LEU A 119 19.85 -9.87 -4.80
C LEU A 119 19.67 -11.39 -4.92
N GLU A 120 18.63 -11.84 -5.62
CA GLU A 120 18.39 -13.26 -5.90
C GLU A 120 19.54 -13.93 -6.66
N ARG A 121 20.17 -13.22 -7.60
CA ARG A 121 21.22 -13.79 -8.46
C ARG A 121 22.58 -13.85 -7.78
N TYR A 122 22.95 -12.79 -7.07
CA TYR A 122 24.29 -12.66 -6.50
C TYR A 122 24.34 -13.13 -5.04
N ASN A 123 23.20 -13.25 -4.37
CA ASN A 123 23.10 -13.79 -3.03
C ASN A 123 22.09 -14.96 -2.93
N PRO A 124 22.31 -16.06 -3.66
CA PRO A 124 21.40 -17.22 -3.63
C PRO A 124 21.38 -17.94 -2.27
N GLY A 125 22.32 -17.62 -1.37
CA GLY A 125 22.40 -18.15 -0.01
C GLY A 125 21.70 -17.28 1.04
N MET A 126 21.03 -16.19 0.65
CA MET A 126 20.39 -15.27 1.61
C MET A 126 19.32 -15.95 2.47
N SER A 127 18.59 -16.92 1.90
CA SER A 127 17.55 -17.66 2.63
C SER A 127 18.07 -18.92 3.32
N LEU A 128 19.38 -19.22 3.24
CA LEU A 128 19.98 -20.42 3.82
C LEU A 128 20.79 -20.03 5.05
N ASP A 129 20.36 -20.53 6.22
CA ASP A 129 21.06 -20.32 7.48
C ASP A 129 22.48 -20.88 7.41
N GLU A 130 23.40 -20.26 8.15
CA GLU A 130 24.81 -20.63 8.17
C GLU A 130 25.00 -22.12 8.50
N GLU A 131 24.23 -22.64 9.45
CA GLU A 131 24.27 -24.03 9.88
C GLU A 131 23.90 -25.01 8.76
N GLU A 132 22.86 -24.70 7.99
CA GLU A 132 22.45 -25.51 6.85
C GLU A 132 23.48 -25.45 5.72
N ARG A 133 24.11 -24.28 5.52
CA ARG A 133 25.20 -24.10 4.57
C ARG A 133 26.42 -24.93 4.93
N ILE A 134 26.80 -24.94 6.20
CA ILE A 134 27.90 -25.78 6.72
C ILE A 134 27.54 -27.26 6.56
N ARG A 135 26.31 -27.67 6.92
CA ARG A 135 25.85 -29.06 6.75
C ARG A 135 25.86 -29.52 5.29
N LEU A 136 25.39 -28.70 4.35
CA LEU A 136 25.39 -29.04 2.91
C LEU A 136 26.82 -29.10 2.35
N THR A 137 27.69 -28.18 2.76
CA THR A 137 29.10 -28.18 2.35
C THR A 137 29.84 -29.40 2.93
N ALA A 138 29.57 -29.76 4.18
CA ALA A 138 30.08 -30.96 4.81
C ALA A 138 29.60 -32.22 4.08
N ARG A 139 28.29 -32.34 3.79
CA ARG A 139 27.74 -33.46 3.03
C ARG A 139 28.35 -33.56 1.63
N ARG A 140 28.63 -32.43 0.99
CA ARG A 140 29.30 -32.37 -0.32
C ARG A 140 30.70 -33.01 -0.28
N VAL A 141 31.40 -32.99 0.85
CA VAL A 141 32.69 -33.67 1.05
C VAL A 141 32.56 -35.05 1.71
N GLY A 142 31.33 -35.57 1.85
CA GLY A 142 31.06 -36.85 2.50
C GLY A 142 31.15 -36.81 4.03
N PHE A 143 31.16 -35.63 4.64
CA PHE A 143 31.24 -35.43 6.08
C PHE A 143 29.86 -35.07 6.65
N ASN A 144 29.41 -35.75 7.70
CA ASN A 144 28.16 -35.41 8.38
C ASN A 144 28.47 -34.55 9.60
N LEU A 145 28.03 -33.29 9.57
CA LEU A 145 28.24 -32.35 10.67
C LEU A 145 27.39 -32.75 11.89
N PRO A 146 27.98 -32.87 13.10
CA PRO A 146 27.22 -33.07 14.33
C PRO A 146 26.19 -31.97 14.56
N LYS A 147 25.08 -32.30 15.22
CA LYS A 147 24.09 -31.30 15.63
C LYS A 147 24.76 -30.42 16.69
N LEU A 148 24.98 -29.15 16.36
CA LEU A 148 25.37 -28.14 17.32
C LEU A 148 24.15 -27.82 18.19
N TYR A 149 24.33 -27.78 19.50
CA TYR A 149 23.33 -27.19 20.39
C TYR A 149 23.45 -25.67 20.23
N SER A 150 22.38 -25.01 19.80
CA SER A 150 22.32 -23.55 19.77
C SER A 150 22.43 -23.04 21.20
N ASP A 151 23.55 -22.42 21.54
CA ASP A 151 23.72 -21.82 22.86
C ASP A 151 22.89 -20.52 22.92
N GLY A 152 21.83 -20.53 23.75
CA GLY A 152 21.25 -19.29 24.28
C GLY A 152 19.77 -18.99 23.97
N VAL A 153 18.84 -19.73 24.60
CA VAL A 153 17.83 -19.11 25.50
C VAL A 153 17.68 -20.06 26.68
N VAL A 154 18.41 -19.73 27.73
CA VAL A 154 18.25 -20.27 29.09
C VAL A 154 17.13 -19.49 29.77
N ASP A 155 16.31 -20.16 30.58
CA ASP A 155 15.53 -19.45 31.60
C ASP A 155 16.50 -18.79 32.60
N GLU A 156 16.02 -17.86 33.45
CA GLU A 156 16.79 -17.14 34.48
C GLU A 156 17.60 -18.05 35.45
N GLU A 157 17.46 -19.38 35.35
CA GLU A 157 18.21 -20.41 36.09
C GLU A 157 19.09 -21.35 35.22
N GLY A 158 19.31 -21.06 33.94
CA GLY A 158 20.35 -21.74 33.16
C GLY A 158 20.03 -23.15 32.64
N ASN A 159 18.77 -23.56 32.57
CA ASN A 159 18.37 -24.90 32.13
C ASN A 159 17.58 -24.86 30.79
N PRO A 160 17.72 -25.87 29.89
CA PRO A 160 16.94 -25.91 28.66
C PRO A 160 15.49 -26.31 28.97
N LYS A 161 14.52 -25.46 28.62
CA LYS A 161 13.09 -25.79 28.68
C LYS A 161 12.79 -27.00 27.80
N THR A 162 12.44 -28.10 28.45
CA THR A 162 11.76 -29.23 27.83
C THR A 162 10.27 -29.02 28.08
N GLU A 163 9.52 -28.54 27.08
CA GLU A 163 8.06 -28.49 27.16
C GLU A 163 7.52 -29.93 27.17
N SER A 164 6.72 -30.26 28.19
CA SER A 164 5.87 -31.47 28.30
C SER A 164 4.51 -31.05 28.83
#